data_AF-X0VB43-F1
#
_entry.id   AF-X0VB43-F1
#
_cell.length_a   1.000
_cell.length_b   1.000
_cell.length_c   1.000
_cell.angle_alpha   90.00
_cell.angle_beta   90.00
_cell.angle_gamma   90.00
#
_symmetry.space_group_name_H-M   'P 1'
#
loop_
_entity.id
_entity.type
_entity.pdbx_description
1 polymer ?
#
loop_
_entity_poly.entity_id
_entity_poly.type
_entity_poly.pdbx_seq_one_letter_code
_entity_poly.pdbx_strand_id
1 'polypeptide(L)'
;GLATILLSRLQPDGMITFGVYLVDIFCLGLKNTYCNADFTTLRYDSDVRPKVFEVQDVVECPVELAHHIIYGAIDYAAQFGFRPNRDFKLSQNVLEGRDNIGPFPEQIEFGKDGKPRYVSGPDDNVDYVMRQLEQTAGPG
;
A
#
# COMPACT_ATOMS: atom_id res chain seq x y z
N GLY A 1 1.14 -8.05 7.59
CA GLY A 1 -0.32 -8.20 7.57
C GLY A 1 -0.76 -7.48 6.35
N LEU A 2 -1.77 -7.98 5.65
CA LEU A 2 -2.17 -7.37 4.38
C LEU A 2 -3.23 -6.29 4.63
N ALA A 3 -3.03 -5.13 4.01
CA ALA A 3 -4.00 -4.06 3.94
C ALA A 3 -4.19 -3.66 2.47
N THR A 4 -5.44 -3.56 2.04
CA THR A 4 -5.80 -3.01 0.73
C THR A 4 -6.32 -1.60 0.94
N ILE A 5 -5.64 -0.61 0.35
CA ILE A 5 -6.00 0.80 0.46
C ILE A 5 -6.48 1.29 -0.91
N LEU A 6 -7.68 1.86 -0.95
CA LEU A 6 -8.20 2.62 -2.09
C LEU A 6 -8.16 4.10 -1.73
N LEU A 7 -7.43 4.88 -2.51
CA LEU A 7 -7.38 6.34 -2.38
C LEU A 7 -7.90 6.97 -3.66
N SER A 8 -8.74 7.99 -3.55
CA SER A 8 -9.28 8.71 -4.69
C SER A 8 -9.24 10.22 -4.48
N ARG A 9 -9.16 10.96 -5.58
CA ARG A 9 -9.09 12.42 -5.62
C ARG A 9 -10.03 12.94 -6.69
N LEU A 10 -10.94 13.82 -6.29
CA LEU A 10 -11.74 14.61 -7.21
C LEU A 10 -10.88 15.72 -7.81
N GLN A 11 -10.80 15.77 -9.13
CA GLN A 11 -10.06 16.77 -9.89
C GLN A 11 -10.92 18.01 -10.16
N PRO A 12 -10.31 19.17 -10.50
CA PRO A 12 -11.06 20.41 -10.76
C PRO A 12 -12.09 20.31 -11.90
N ASP A 13 -11.88 19.39 -12.84
CA ASP A 13 -12.80 19.11 -13.95
C ASP A 13 -13.98 18.19 -13.57
N GLY A 14 -14.07 17.78 -12.30
CA GLY A 14 -15.11 16.88 -11.78
C GLY A 14 -14.83 15.39 -12.02
N MET A 15 -13.67 15.03 -12.59
CA MET A 15 -13.28 13.65 -12.80
C MET A 15 -12.51 13.11 -11.58
N ILE A 16 -12.52 11.79 -11.41
CA ILE A 16 -11.86 11.10 -10.31
C ILE A 16 -10.59 10.42 -10.83
N THR A 17 -9.51 10.64 -10.10
CA THR A 17 -8.28 9.84 -10.17
C THR A 17 -8.18 8.98 -8.92
N PHE A 18 -7.80 7.71 -9.04
CA PHE A 18 -7.70 6.81 -7.91
C PHE A 18 -6.53 5.84 -8.01
N GLY A 19 -6.15 5.27 -6.87
CA GLY A 19 -5.10 4.29 -6.73
C GLY A 19 -5.50 3.21 -5.72
N VAL A 20 -5.17 1.96 -6.03
CA VAL A 20 -5.32 0.78 -5.18
C VAL A 20 -3.93 0.31 -4.79
N TYR A 21 -3.73 0.01 -3.51
CA TYR A 21 -2.44 -0.37 -2.93
C TYR A 21 -2.62 -1.59 -2.04
N LEU A 22 -1.97 -2.70 -2.41
CA LEU A 22 -1.87 -3.89 -1.56
C LEU A 22 -0.56 -3.81 -0.78
N VAL A 23 -0.66 -3.56 0.52
CA VAL A 23 0.45 -3.32 1.41
C VAL A 23 0.61 -4.49 2.38
N ASP A 24 1.82 -5.02 2.50
CA ASP A 24 2.22 -5.89 3.61
C ASP A 24 2.97 -5.10 4.67
N ILE A 25 2.27 -4.77 5.75
CA ILE A 25 2.84 -4.00 6.87
C ILE A 25 3.80 -4.83 7.74
N PHE A 26 3.90 -6.16 7.57
CA PHE A 26 4.79 -6.98 8.39
C PHE A 26 6.16 -7.23 7.76
N CYS A 27 6.30 -7.10 6.44
CA CYS A 27 7.55 -7.49 5.79
C CYS A 27 7.75 -6.81 4.44
N LEU A 28 6.95 -7.19 3.43
CA LEU A 28 7.30 -6.94 2.03
C LEU A 28 6.97 -5.53 1.52
N GLY A 29 6.28 -4.70 2.32
CA GLY A 29 5.92 -3.34 1.92
C GLY A 29 4.84 -3.33 0.85
N LEU A 30 4.92 -2.41 -0.12
CA LEU A 30 3.93 -2.31 -1.19
C LEU A 30 4.10 -3.44 -2.23
N LYS A 31 3.26 -4.48 -2.12
CA LYS A 31 3.33 -5.70 -2.95
C LYS A 31 2.73 -5.50 -4.33
N ASN A 32 1.60 -4.78 -4.42
CA ASN A 32 0.90 -4.55 -5.67
C ASN A 32 0.21 -3.19 -5.67
N THR A 33 0.06 -2.59 -6.85
CA THR A 33 -0.64 -1.33 -7.00
C THR A 33 -1.23 -1.17 -8.38
N TYR A 34 -2.34 -0.44 -8.44
CA TYR A 34 -3.03 -0.08 -9.67
C TYR A 34 -3.51 1.36 -9.54
N CYS A 35 -3.55 2.12 -10.63
CA CYS A 35 -4.14 3.45 -10.64
C CYS A 35 -4.81 3.74 -11.98
N ASN A 36 -5.77 4.66 -11.94
CA ASN A 36 -6.43 5.14 -13.15
C ASN A 36 -7.02 6.54 -12.92
N ALA A 37 -7.34 7.22 -14.02
CA ALA A 37 -7.88 8.58 -14.04
C ALA A 37 -9.07 8.68 -15.00
N ASP A 38 -9.68 9.86 -15.05
CA ASP A 38 -10.81 10.18 -15.94
C ASP A 38 -12.07 9.34 -15.68
N PHE A 39 -12.38 9.09 -14.40
CA PHE A 39 -13.63 8.45 -14.00
C PHE A 39 -14.66 9.48 -13.58
N THR A 40 -15.90 9.36 -14.05
CA THR A 40 -17.01 10.07 -13.42
C THR A 40 -17.30 9.45 -12.05
N THR A 41 -17.89 10.21 -11.13
CA THR A 41 -18.32 9.69 -9.82
C THR A 41 -19.17 8.44 -9.95
N LEU A 42 -20.14 8.43 -10.87
CA LEU A 42 -21.00 7.28 -11.13
C LEU A 42 -20.19 6.03 -11.51
N ARG A 43 -19.23 6.17 -12.44
CA ARG A 43 -18.39 5.05 -12.88
C ARG A 43 -17.46 4.56 -11.77
N TYR A 44 -16.91 5.47 -10.98
CA TYR A 44 -16.09 5.10 -9.83
C TYR A 44 -16.87 4.28 -8.80
N ASP A 45 -18.08 4.74 -8.46
CA ASP A 45 -18.94 4.07 -7.49
C ASP A 45 -19.51 2.74 -8.00
N SER A 46 -19.79 2.62 -9.30
CA SER A 46 -20.31 1.37 -9.88
C SER A 46 -19.24 0.34 -10.20
N ASP A 47 -18.08 0.77 -10.70
CA ASP A 47 -17.11 -0.15 -11.33
C ASP A 47 -15.85 -0.36 -10.49
N VAL A 48 -15.51 0.57 -9.61
CA VAL A 48 -14.23 0.55 -8.88
C VAL A 48 -14.45 0.12 -7.42
N ARG A 49 -15.22 0.88 -6.64
CA ARG A 49 -15.42 0.60 -5.21
C ARG A 49 -15.89 -0.84 -4.95
N PRO A 50 -16.88 -1.39 -5.68
CA PRO A 50 -17.39 -2.73 -5.40
C PRO A 50 -16.37 -3.83 -5.70
N LYS A 51 -15.57 -3.67 -6.78
CA LYS A 51 -14.58 -4.67 -7.20
C LYS A 51 -13.36 -4.71 -6.29
N VAL A 52 -12.96 -3.57 -5.74
CA VAL A 52 -11.80 -3.52 -4.82
C VAL A 52 -12.14 -4.16 -3.48
N PHE A 53 -13.39 -4.05 -3.03
CA PHE A 53 -13.80 -4.43 -1.67
C PHE A 53 -14.87 -5.51 -1.63
N GLU A 54 -14.95 -6.34 -2.67
CA GLU A 54 -16.03 -7.29 -2.96
C GLU A 54 -16.38 -8.27 -1.81
N VAL A 55 -15.54 -8.39 -0.77
CA VAL A 55 -15.67 -9.38 0.33
C VAL A 55 -15.28 -8.84 1.73
N GLN A 56 -14.88 -7.56 1.90
CA GLN A 56 -14.33 -7.07 3.17
C GLN A 56 -15.07 -5.85 3.72
N ASP A 57 -15.16 -5.75 5.05
CA ASP A 57 -15.59 -4.55 5.74
C ASP A 57 -14.63 -3.41 5.41
N VAL A 58 -15.07 -2.48 4.57
CA VAL A 58 -14.32 -1.27 4.25
C VAL A 58 -14.42 -0.32 5.41
N VAL A 59 -13.27 0.05 5.98
CA VAL A 59 -13.19 1.06 7.01
C VAL A 59 -12.70 2.35 6.36
N GLU A 60 -13.55 3.38 6.36
CA GLU A 60 -13.10 4.72 6.00
C GLU A 60 -12.08 5.21 7.03
N CYS A 61 -11.03 5.86 6.56
CA CYS A 61 -9.97 6.38 7.42
C CYS A 61 -9.49 7.76 6.95
N PRO A 62 -8.83 8.53 7.82
CA PRO A 62 -8.15 9.76 7.42
C PRO A 62 -7.14 9.49 6.29
N VAL A 63 -7.04 10.43 5.35
CA VAL A 63 -6.17 10.27 4.19
C VAL A 63 -4.70 10.17 4.61
N GLU A 64 -4.32 10.84 5.70
CA GLU A 64 -3.00 10.79 6.29
C GLU A 64 -2.66 9.37 6.74
N LEU A 65 -3.60 8.64 7.35
CA LEU A 65 -3.37 7.25 7.77
C LEU A 65 -3.06 6.36 6.56
N ALA A 66 -3.81 6.51 5.46
CA ALA A 66 -3.55 5.79 4.23
C ALA A 66 -2.13 6.05 3.69
N HIS A 67 -1.70 7.33 3.65
CA HIS A 67 -0.35 7.70 3.23
C HIS A 67 0.73 7.11 4.15
N HIS A 68 0.55 7.23 5.47
CA HIS A 68 1.51 6.72 6.45
C HIS A 68 1.64 5.20 6.39
N ILE A 69 0.55 4.45 6.17
CA ILE A 69 0.62 3.00 5.97
C ILE A 69 1.41 2.67 4.71
N ILE A 70 1.11 3.32 3.57
CA ILE A 70 1.78 3.01 2.30
C ILE A 70 3.27 3.35 2.37
N TYR A 71 3.62 4.58 2.72
CA TYR A 71 5.00 5.02 2.75
C TYR A 71 5.80 4.34 3.86
N GLY A 72 5.22 4.19 5.05
CA GLY A 72 5.88 3.51 6.16
C GLY A 72 6.17 2.04 5.88
N ALA A 73 5.26 1.32 5.21
CA ALA A 73 5.51 -0.06 4.82
C ALA A 73 6.60 -0.17 3.74
N ILE A 74 6.64 0.77 2.79
CA ILE A 74 7.72 0.86 1.80
C ILE A 74 9.07 1.08 2.48
N ASP A 75 9.13 2.02 3.43
CA ASP A 75 10.36 2.37 4.14
C ASP A 75 10.81 1.24 5.06
N TYR A 76 9.88 0.54 5.70
CA TYR A 76 10.15 -0.64 6.50
C TYR A 76 10.76 -1.78 5.66
N ALA A 77 10.12 -2.11 4.54
CA ALA A 77 10.58 -3.17 3.64
C ALA A 77 11.95 -2.86 3.01
N ALA A 78 12.23 -1.58 2.75
CA ALA A 78 13.51 -1.12 2.20
C ALA A 78 14.70 -1.43 3.13
N GLN A 79 14.50 -1.49 4.45
CA GLN A 79 15.54 -1.89 5.41
C GLN A 79 16.03 -3.33 5.18
N PHE A 80 15.19 -4.18 4.58
CA PHE A 80 15.49 -5.57 4.24
C PHE A 80 15.76 -5.78 2.74
N GLY A 81 16.02 -4.70 2.00
CA GLY A 81 16.36 -4.77 0.57
C GLY A 81 15.18 -4.99 -0.37
N PHE A 82 13.94 -4.98 0.12
CA PHE A 82 12.76 -5.05 -0.73
C PHE A 82 12.44 -3.69 -1.36
N ARG A 83 11.93 -3.74 -2.60
CA ARG A 83 11.49 -2.55 -3.33
C ARG A 83 9.99 -2.62 -3.52
N PRO A 84 9.28 -1.47 -3.54
CA PRO A 84 7.87 -1.46 -3.87
C PRO A 84 7.65 -2.01 -5.29
N ASN A 85 6.42 -2.48 -5.53
CA ASN A 85 5.98 -2.86 -6.87
C ASN A 85 6.36 -1.78 -7.90
N ARG A 86 6.85 -2.20 -9.08
CA ARG A 86 7.33 -1.30 -10.13
C ARG A 86 6.27 -0.29 -10.59
N ASP A 87 5.00 -0.66 -10.54
CA ASP A 87 3.88 0.17 -10.99
C ASP A 87 3.63 1.34 -10.01
N PHE A 88 4.26 1.30 -8.83
CA PHE A 88 4.29 2.41 -7.89
C PHE A 88 4.91 3.69 -8.48
N LYS A 89 5.80 3.55 -9.47
CA LYS A 89 6.33 4.71 -10.20
C LYS A 89 5.23 5.60 -10.77
N LEU A 90 4.12 4.99 -11.20
CA LEU A 90 2.96 5.67 -11.74
C LEU A 90 1.94 5.95 -10.63
N SER A 91 1.59 4.95 -9.82
CA SER A 91 0.50 5.10 -8.84
C SER A 91 0.82 6.07 -7.71
N GLN A 92 2.11 6.27 -7.37
CA GLN A 92 2.52 7.30 -6.40
C GLN A 92 2.01 8.70 -6.74
N ASN A 93 1.72 9.01 -8.02
CA ASN A 93 1.20 10.32 -8.42
C ASN A 93 -0.24 10.57 -7.93
N VAL A 94 -0.96 9.52 -7.51
CA VAL A 94 -2.27 9.66 -6.87
C VAL A 94 -2.10 10.13 -5.42
N LEU A 95 -1.02 9.71 -4.77
CA LEU A 95 -0.70 10.06 -3.39
C LEU A 95 -0.26 11.52 -3.26
N GLU A 96 -0.37 12.04 -2.06
CA GLU A 96 0.30 13.27 -1.68
C GLU A 96 1.80 13.05 -1.56
N GLY A 97 2.56 14.06 -1.95
CA GLY A 97 4.01 14.07 -1.74
C GLY A 97 4.33 14.00 -0.26
N ARG A 98 5.40 13.29 0.09
CA ARG A 98 5.77 13.00 1.49
C ARG A 98 5.84 14.25 2.39
N ASP A 99 6.31 15.37 1.84
CA ASP A 99 6.44 16.64 2.58
C ASP A 99 5.10 17.32 2.90
N ASN A 100 4.01 16.87 2.28
CA ASN A 100 2.67 17.43 2.47
C ASN A 100 1.77 16.56 3.36
N ILE A 101 2.25 15.40 3.79
CA ILE A 101 1.46 14.52 4.65
C ILE A 101 1.39 15.16 6.03
N GLY A 102 0.16 15.40 6.50
CA GLY A 102 -0.10 15.92 7.84
C GLY A 102 0.49 15.06 8.97
N PRO A 103 0.58 15.61 10.19
CA PRO A 103 1.08 14.91 11.35
C PRO A 103 0.25 13.65 11.61
N PHE A 104 0.92 12.58 12.02
CA PHE A 104 0.28 11.31 12.27
C PHE A 104 -0.21 11.24 13.73
N PRO A 105 -1.53 11.01 13.98
CA PRO A 105 -2.07 11.05 15.33
C PRO A 105 -1.82 9.78 16.16
N GLU A 106 -1.42 8.66 15.53
CA GLU A 106 -1.18 7.37 16.19
C GLU A 106 0.22 6.83 15.85
N GLN A 107 0.61 5.63 16.30
CA GLN A 107 1.85 4.97 15.82
C GLN A 107 1.45 3.69 15.08
N ILE A 108 1.78 3.60 13.79
CA ILE A 108 1.66 2.34 13.04
C ILE A 108 2.90 1.52 13.35
N GLU A 109 2.70 0.33 13.87
CA GLU A 109 3.77 -0.65 14.01
C GLU A 109 3.92 -1.43 12.69
N PHE A 110 5.13 -1.37 12.13
CA PHE A 110 5.54 -2.21 11.01
C PHE A 110 6.36 -3.39 11.52
N GLY A 111 6.26 -4.53 10.84
CA GLY A 111 6.75 -5.78 11.36
C GLY A 111 5.80 -6.43 12.36
N LYS A 112 6.29 -7.44 13.06
CA LYS A 112 5.60 -8.07 14.17
C LYS A 112 6.62 -8.44 15.24
N ASP A 113 6.34 -8.06 16.48
CA ASP A 113 7.24 -8.30 17.62
C ASP A 113 8.66 -7.72 17.39
N GLY A 114 8.72 -6.57 16.70
CA GLY A 114 9.97 -5.87 16.36
C GLY A 114 10.79 -6.52 15.23
N LYS A 115 10.22 -7.48 14.49
CA LYS A 115 10.92 -8.24 13.43
C LYS A 115 10.09 -8.31 12.14
N PRO A 116 10.73 -8.51 10.96
CA PRO A 116 9.98 -8.82 9.75
C PRO A 116 9.27 -10.16 9.93
N ARG A 117 7.97 -10.20 9.64
CA ARG A 117 7.19 -11.44 9.65
C ARG A 117 6.61 -11.68 8.27
N TYR A 118 7.30 -12.51 7.52
CA TYR A 118 6.86 -12.93 6.20
C TYR A 118 5.77 -14.02 6.29
N VAL A 119 4.71 -13.84 5.51
CA VAL A 119 3.70 -14.85 5.25
C VAL A 119 3.56 -14.94 3.73
N SER A 120 3.83 -16.13 3.18
CA SER A 120 3.86 -16.32 1.73
C SER A 120 2.48 -16.07 1.11
N GLY A 121 2.43 -15.16 0.14
CA GLY A 121 1.32 -14.98 -0.77
C GLY A 121 1.44 -15.85 -2.03
N PRO A 122 0.35 -16.00 -2.80
CA PRO A 122 0.33 -16.83 -4.00
C PRO A 122 1.28 -16.33 -5.12
N ASP A 123 1.55 -15.03 -5.17
CA ASP A 123 2.38 -14.39 -6.20
C ASP A 123 3.83 -14.16 -5.76
N ASP A 124 4.20 -14.58 -4.54
CA ASP A 124 5.52 -14.30 -3.99
C ASP A 124 6.57 -15.30 -4.47
N ASN A 125 7.76 -14.82 -4.80
CA ASN A 125 8.94 -15.68 -4.94
C ASN A 125 9.52 -15.99 -3.56
N VAL A 126 9.03 -17.07 -2.95
CA VAL A 126 9.37 -17.48 -1.58
C VAL A 126 10.89 -17.63 -1.39
N ASP A 127 11.58 -18.30 -2.32
CA ASP A 127 13.02 -18.54 -2.22
C ASP A 127 13.82 -17.24 -2.20
N TYR A 128 13.44 -16.28 -3.06
CA TYR A 128 14.07 -14.96 -3.08
C TYR A 128 13.84 -14.21 -1.77
N VAL A 129 12.60 -14.20 -1.27
CA VAL A 129 12.24 -13.49 -0.03
C VAL A 129 12.99 -14.06 1.17
N MET A 130 13.00 -15.38 1.34
CA MET A 130 13.69 -16.04 2.44
C MET A 130 15.19 -15.79 2.40
N ARG A 131 15.81 -15.90 1.22
CA ARG A 131 17.24 -15.61 1.05
C ARG A 131 17.57 -14.15 1.39
N GLN A 132 16.73 -13.19 0.97
CA GLN A 132 16.95 -11.78 1.32
C GLN A 132 16.84 -11.56 2.82
N LEU A 133 15.79 -12.09 3.46
CA LEU A 133 15.61 -11.95 4.90
C LEU A 133 16.76 -12.58 5.70
N GLU A 134 17.23 -13.76 5.31
CA GLU A 134 18.39 -14.39 5.94
C GLU A 134 19.65 -13.51 5.83
N GLN A 135 19.84 -12.84 4.69
CA GLN A 135 20.96 -11.93 4.47
C GLN A 135 20.85 -10.61 5.24
N THR A 136 19.66 -10.04 5.36
CA THR A 136 19.46 -8.68 5.91
C THR A 136 18.99 -8.65 7.36
N ALA A 137 18.18 -9.62 7.77
CA ALA A 137 17.59 -9.74 9.11
C ALA A 137 18.23 -10.87 9.94
N GLY A 138 19.00 -11.76 9.31
CA GLY A 138 19.57 -12.94 9.93
C GLY A 138 18.63 -14.14 9.92
N PRO A 139 19.09 -15.31 10.41
CA PRO A 139 18.29 -16.53 10.43
C PRO A 139 17.13 -16.45 11.43
N GLY A 140 15.99 -17.04 11.07
CA GLY A 140 14.76 -17.06 11.88
C GLY A 140 13.64 -17.91 11.28
#